data_AF-A0A444J7G5-F1
#
_entry.id   AF-A0A444J7G5-F1
#
_cell.length_a   1.000
_cell.length_b   1.000
_cell.length_c   1.000
_cell.angle_alpha   90.00
_cell.angle_beta   90.00
_cell.angle_gamma   90.00
#
_symmetry.space_group_name_H-M   'P 1'
#
loop_
_entity.id
_entity.type
_entity.pdbx_description
1 polymer ?
#
loop_
_entity_poly.entity_id
_entity_poly.type
_entity_poly.pdbx_seq_one_letter_code
_entity_poly.pdbx_strand_id
1 'polypeptide(L)' 'MGHDTVLVAVRRFKKALESVNIRVDQLILFGSHASGTARKDSDIDLVVNSDIDGFQCF' A
#
# COMPACT_ATOMS: atom_id res chain seq x y z
N MET A 1 19.43 -0.52 3.15
CA MET A 1 19.12 -0.52 1.71
C MET A 1 17.79 -1.22 1.35
N GLY A 2 16.87 -1.49 2.29
CA GLY A 2 15.57 -2.13 1.97
C GLY A 2 14.33 -1.22 2.08
N HIS A 3 14.40 -0.16 2.89
CA HIS A 3 13.24 0.72 3.16
C HIS A 3 12.81 1.49 1.91
N ASP A 4 13.76 1.91 1.08
CA ASP A 4 13.49 2.70 -0.13
C ASP A 4 12.71 1.89 -1.17
N THR A 5 12.99 0.59 -1.29
CA THR A 5 12.31 -0.31 -2.24
C THR A 5 10.83 -0.51 -1.87
N VAL A 6 10.54 -0.70 -0.58
CA VAL A 6 9.17 -0.84 -0.08
C VAL A 6 8.39 0.44 -0.35
N LEU A 7 8.95 1.59 -0.02
CA LEU A 7 8.27 2.87 -0.24
C LEU A 7 8.03 3.18 -1.73
N VAL A 8 8.93 2.73 -2.61
CA VAL A 8 8.70 2.77 -4.07
C VAL A 8 7.56 1.86 -4.49
N ALA A 9 7.50 0.62 -4.00
CA ALA A 9 6.41 -0.32 -4.30
C ALA A 9 5.05 0.24 -3.85
N VAL A 10 4.99 0.74 -2.61
CA VAL A 10 3.80 1.39 -2.01
C VAL A 10 3.33 2.58 -2.84
N ARG A 11 4.26 3.44 -3.31
CA ARG A 11 3.93 4.56 -4.20
C ARG A 11 3.43 4.12 -5.58
N ARG A 12 4.01 3.06 -6.15
CA ARG A 12 3.55 2.50 -7.43
C ARG A 12 2.15 1.90 -7.29
N PHE A 13 1.88 1.23 -6.17
CA PHE A 13 0.56 0.68 -5.88
C PHE A 13 -0.50 1.78 -5.76
N LYS A 14 -0.22 2.87 -5.04
CA LYS A 14 -1.11 4.04 -4.99
C LYS A 14 -1.44 4.57 -6.39
N LYS A 15 -0.44 4.77 -7.25
CA LYS A 15 -0.65 5.24 -8.62
C LYS A 15 -1.49 4.28 -9.46
N ALA A 16 -1.35 2.97 -9.26
CA ALA A 16 -2.15 1.97 -9.95
C ALA A 16 -3.63 2.08 -9.55
N LEU A 17 -3.93 2.26 -8.26
CA LEU A 17 -5.29 2.49 -7.76
C LEU A 17 -5.89 3.78 -8.34
N GLU A 18 -5.14 4.87 -8.32
CA GLU A 18 -5.60 6.15 -8.89
C GLU A 18 -5.83 6.06 -10.40
N SER A 19 -5.06 5.24 -11.13
CA SER A 19 -5.24 5.04 -12.58
C SER A 19 -6.53 4.32 -12.96
N VAL A 20 -7.16 3.61 -12.01
CA VAL A 20 -8.46 2.96 -12.18
C VAL A 20 -9.58 3.74 -11.48
N ASN A 21 -9.36 5.04 -11.24
CA ASN A 21 -10.28 5.97 -10.58
C ASN A 21 -10.62 5.62 -9.11
N ILE A 22 -9.78 4.84 -8.43
CA ILE A 22 -9.89 4.66 -6.98
C ILE A 22 -9.10 5.77 -6.30
N ARG A 23 -9.82 6.71 -5.68
CA ARG A 23 -9.21 7.79 -4.89
C ARG A 23 -8.73 7.22 -3.56
N VAL A 24 -7.42 7.28 -3.31
CA VAL A 24 -6.82 6.83 -2.06
C VAL A 24 -6.63 8.01 -1.11
N ASP A 25 -7.42 8.06 -0.04
CA ASP A 25 -7.30 9.12 0.98
C ASP A 25 -6.19 8.81 1.98
N GLN A 26 -6.05 7.53 2.37
CA GLN A 26 -4.95 7.09 3.23
C GLN A 26 -4.42 5.72 2.81
N LEU A 27 -3.12 5.54 3.00
CA LEU A 27 -2.44 4.27 2.76
C LEU A 27 -1.50 4.01 3.94
N ILE A 28 -1.75 2.96 4.70
CA ILE A 28 -1.06 2.68 5.96
C ILE A 28 -0.26 1.39 5.83
N LEU A 29 1.04 1.47 6.09
CA LEU A 29 1.94 0.32 6.11
C LEU A 29 1.85 -0.38 7.45
N PHE A 30 1.64 -1.69 7.41
CA PHE A 30 1.59 -2.56 8.59
C PHE A 30 2.63 -3.69 8.49
N GLY A 31 2.58 -4.58 9.49
CA GLY A 31 3.39 -5.80 9.50
C GLY A 31 4.87 -5.54 9.69
N SER A 32 5.67 -6.51 9.22
CA SER A 32 7.11 -6.56 9.50
C SER A 32 7.89 -5.36 8.92
N HIS A 33 7.38 -4.75 7.85
CA HIS A 33 8.01 -3.55 7.27
C HIS A 33 7.73 -2.28 8.07
N ALA A 34 6.61 -2.21 8.81
CA ALA A 34 6.33 -1.12 9.73
C ALA A 34 7.13 -1.26 11.04
N SER A 35 7.29 -2.49 11.55
CA SER A 35 8.03 -2.77 12.80
C SER A 35 9.56 -2.83 12.61
N GLY A 36 10.06 -2.77 11.38
CA GLY A 36 11.49 -2.86 11.08
C GLY A 36 12.08 -4.27 11.23
N THR A 37 11.25 -5.30 11.36
CA THR A 37 11.65 -6.71 11.51
C THR A 37 11.52 -7.51 10.20
N ALA A 38 11.32 -6.83 9.07
CA ALA A 38 11.17 -7.45 7.77
C ALA A 38 12.46 -8.12 7.28
N ARG A 39 12.28 -9.29 6.66
CA ARG A 39 13.31 -10.05 5.97
C ARG A 39 13.15 -9.90 4.46
N LYS A 40 14.09 -10.44 3.69
CA LYS A 40 14.11 -10.31 2.22
C LYS A 40 12.88 -10.94 1.55
N ASP A 41 12.29 -11.94 2.20
CA ASP A 41 11.13 -12.72 1.80
C ASP A 41 9.83 -12.23 2.47
N SER A 42 9.87 -11.13 3.21
CA SER A 42 8.68 -10.58 3.86
C SER A 42 7.71 -9.96 2.86
N ASP A 43 6.42 -10.23 3.07
CA ASP A 43 5.32 -9.57 2.37
C ASP A 43 5.16 -8.11 2.84
N ILE A 44 4.46 -7.31 2.03
CA ILE A 44 4.12 -5.91 2.33
C ILE A 44 2.62 -5.82 2.66
N ASP A 45 2.30 -5.60 3.93
CA ASP A 45 0.93 -5.40 4.39
C ASP A 45 0.50 -3.94 4.28
N LEU A 46 -0.60 -3.68 3.56
CA LEU A 46 -1.15 -2.33 3.39
C LEU A 46 -2.65 -2.30 3.69
N VAL A 47 -3.07 -1.27 4.42
CA VAL A 47 -4.47 -0.86 4.49
C VAL A 47 -4.67 0.32 3.54
N VAL A 48 -5.63 0.18 2.64
CA VAL A 48 -6.08 1.24 1.73
C VAL A 48 -7.38 1.79 2.27
N ASN A 49 -7.39 3.07 2.62
CA ASN A 49 -8.62 3.80 2.88
C ASN A 49 -8.91 4.67 1.65
N SER A 50 -10.06 4.44 1.05
CA SER A 50 -10.52 5.11 -0.16
C SER A 50 -11.99 5.45 -0.03
N ASP A 51 -12.33 6.70 -0.32
CA ASP A 51 -13.71 7.12 -0.52
C ASP A 51 -14.21 6.58 -1.86
N ILE A 52 -14.95 5.47 -1.80
CA ILE A 52 -15.55 4.81 -2.95
C ILE A 52 -17.06 5.04 -2.87
N ASP A 53 -17.56 6.04 -3.58
CA ASP A 53 -18.98 6.18 -3.84
C ASP A 53 -19.44 5.04 -4.76
N GLY A 54 -20.04 4.00 -4.18
CA GLY A 54 -20.85 3.01 -4.92
C GLY A 54 -20.15 1.78 -5.50
N PHE A 55 -18.91 1.45 -5.13
CA PHE A 55 -18.25 0.21 -5.55
C PHE A 55 -18.05 -0.75 -4.36
N GLN A 56 -18.72 -1.91 -4.40
CA GLN A 56 -18.44 -3.04 -3.52
C GLN A 56 -17.00 -3.52 -3.74
N CYS A 57 -16.24 -3.70 -2.65
CA CYS A 57 -14.99 -4.47 -2.67
C CYS A 57 -15.25 -5.85 -3.28
N PHE A 58 -14.42 -6.22 -4.27
CA PHE A 58 -14.35 -7.56 -4.87
C PHE A 58 -14.01 -8.64 -3.85
#